data_AF-X0UV91-F1
#
_entry.id   AF-X0UV91-F1
#
_cell.length_a   1.000
_cell.length_b   1.000
_cell.length_c   1.000
_cell.angle_alpha   90.00
_cell.angle_beta   90.00
_cell.angle_gamma   90.00
#
_symmetry.space_group_name_H-M   'P 1'
#
loop_
_entity.id
_entity.type
_entity.pdbx_description
1 polymer ?
#
loop_
_entity_poly.entity_id
_entity_poly.type
_entity_poly.pdbx_seq_one_letter_code
_entity_poly.pdbx_strand_id
1 'polypeptide(L)'
;MTQDARLFVTALVLLLVAGRSPSAAAQAERPREPSDGAATPKPAAVPAAEPEGITPATRAAIDSGLRYLIENQNRDGSWRSRGSTGSYPVAMTALAGLALLSSGSTPTQGPYARNVSSALTYILRSARRDGLIAQLEEESHCMHGHGFAMLFLAQS
;
A
#
# COMPACT_ATOMS: atom_id res chain seq x y z
N MET A 1 -31.79 36.01 -17.11
CA MET A 1 -31.22 34.69 -17.41
C MET A 1 -29.72 34.86 -17.44
N THR A 2 -28.87 34.34 -16.58
CA THR A 2 -28.93 33.33 -15.50
C THR A 2 -27.52 33.45 -14.88
N GLN A 3 -27.31 34.02 -13.68
CA GLN A 3 -27.46 33.38 -12.38
C GLN A 3 -26.83 31.97 -12.26
N ASP A 4 -25.62 31.72 -12.79
CA ASP A 4 -25.01 30.37 -12.63
C ASP A 4 -23.50 30.30 -12.32
N ALA A 5 -22.76 31.42 -12.27
CA ALA A 5 -21.30 31.34 -12.05
C ALA A 5 -20.83 31.59 -10.60
N ARG A 6 -21.72 32.02 -9.68
CA ARG A 6 -21.36 32.33 -8.27
C ARG A 6 -21.78 31.25 -7.27
N LEU A 7 -22.53 30.24 -7.70
CA LEU A 7 -22.96 29.12 -6.86
C LEU A 7 -21.94 27.96 -6.81
N PHE A 8 -21.04 27.85 -7.79
CA PHE A 8 -20.05 26.76 -7.81
C PHE A 8 -18.75 27.03 -7.04
N VAL A 9 -18.40 28.29 -6.80
CA VAL A 9 -17.19 28.64 -6.02
C VAL A 9 -17.47 28.67 -4.50
N THR A 10 -18.74 28.80 -4.11
CA THR A 10 -19.14 28.89 -2.70
C THR A 10 -19.32 27.52 -2.02
N ALA A 11 -19.35 26.42 -2.79
CA ALA A 11 -19.46 25.06 -2.26
C ALA A 11 -18.10 24.40 -1.91
N LEU A 12 -16.96 25.00 -2.30
CA LEU A 12 -15.62 24.43 -2.07
C LEU A 12 -14.91 25.00 -0.82
N VAL A 13 -15.53 25.93 -0.07
CA VAL A 13 -14.87 26.62 1.08
C VAL A 13 -15.48 26.24 2.44
N LEU A 14 -16.45 25.33 2.51
CA LEU A 14 -17.23 25.04 3.74
C LEU A 14 -17.11 23.62 4.30
N LEU A 15 -16.04 22.87 4.02
CA LEU A 15 -15.81 21.55 4.64
C LEU A 15 -14.36 21.31 5.07
N LEU A 16 -13.70 22.35 5.58
CA LEU A 16 -12.31 22.27 6.07
C LEU A 16 -12.05 22.89 7.45
N VAL A 17 -13.07 23.30 8.21
CA VAL A 17 -12.86 23.83 9.58
C VAL A 17 -13.98 23.41 10.53
N ALA A 18 -13.94 22.15 10.96
CA ALA A 18 -14.62 21.69 12.18
C ALA A 18 -13.85 20.51 12.77
N GLY A 19 -12.83 20.82 13.54
CA GLY A 19 -12.00 19.80 14.20
C GLY A 19 -10.82 20.37 14.96
N ARG A 20 -10.96 21.56 15.56
CA ARG A 20 -10.00 22.05 16.54
C ARG A 20 -10.46 21.55 17.91
N SER A 21 -9.64 20.72 18.56
CA SER A 21 -9.65 20.59 20.01
C SER A 21 -8.21 20.72 20.49
N PRO A 22 -7.92 21.66 21.39
CA PRO A 22 -6.62 21.77 22.05
C PRO A 22 -6.62 20.86 23.27
N SER A 23 -5.52 20.16 23.53
CA SER A 23 -5.10 19.83 24.90
C SER A 23 -3.70 19.24 24.82
N ALA A 24 -2.67 20.08 24.92
CA ALA A 24 -2.02 20.42 26.18
C ALA A 24 -1.31 19.20 26.79
N ALA A 25 0.02 19.32 26.79
CA ALA A 25 0.91 18.50 27.58
C ALA A 25 0.42 18.42 29.04
N ALA A 26 0.25 17.19 29.52
CA ALA A 26 0.29 16.88 30.94
C ALA A 26 0.61 15.40 31.08
N GLN A 27 1.90 15.12 31.23
CA GLN A 27 2.35 13.91 31.90
C GLN A 27 1.75 13.89 33.30
N ALA A 28 1.02 12.82 33.63
CA ALA A 28 0.73 12.44 35.00
C ALA A 28 0.77 10.92 35.07
N GLU A 29 1.95 10.41 35.43
CA GLU A 29 2.20 9.03 35.83
C GLU A 29 1.13 8.61 36.86
N ARG A 30 0.39 7.52 36.61
CA ARG A 30 -0.46 6.89 37.62
C ARG A 30 0.07 5.49 37.99
N PRO A 31 -0.10 5.06 39.26
CA PRO A 31 0.60 3.92 39.85
C PRO A 31 0.34 2.58 39.15
N ARG A 32 1.35 1.70 39.12
CA ARG A 32 1.25 0.32 38.59
C ARG A 32 0.32 -0.51 39.47
N GLU A 33 -0.77 -1.02 38.88
CA GLU A 33 -1.60 -2.06 39.49
C GLU A 33 -0.96 -3.45 39.39
N PRO A 34 -1.26 -4.38 40.31
CA PRO A 34 -0.72 -5.73 40.30
C PRO A 34 -1.31 -6.56 39.17
N SER A 35 -0.44 -7.34 38.53
CA SER A 35 -0.76 -8.32 37.49
C SER A 35 -1.53 -9.51 38.08
N ASP A 36 -2.83 -9.58 37.83
CA ASP A 36 -3.59 -10.83 37.89
C ASP A 36 -4.16 -11.15 36.50
N GLY A 37 -3.77 -12.32 36.00
CA GLY A 37 -4.09 -12.79 34.68
C GLY A 37 -5.57 -13.08 34.49
N ALA A 38 -6.21 -12.33 33.61
CA ALA A 38 -7.39 -12.75 32.90
C ALA A 38 -7.22 -12.34 31.44
N ALA A 39 -6.96 -13.31 30.56
CA ALA A 39 -6.98 -13.10 29.13
C ALA A 39 -8.41 -12.73 28.72
N THR A 40 -8.70 -11.44 28.63
CA THR A 40 -9.90 -10.95 27.95
C THR A 40 -9.92 -11.55 26.54
N PRO A 41 -10.98 -12.26 26.14
CA PRO A 41 -11.11 -12.73 24.77
C PRO A 41 -11.01 -11.53 23.84
N LYS A 42 -10.00 -11.52 22.97
CA LYS A 42 -9.92 -10.59 21.84
C LYS A 42 -11.29 -10.64 21.14
N PRO A 43 -12.04 -9.54 21.05
CA PRO A 43 -13.33 -9.54 20.36
C PRO A 43 -13.09 -10.15 18.98
N ALA A 44 -13.72 -11.30 18.72
CA ALA A 44 -13.66 -11.94 17.42
C ALA A 44 -14.13 -10.89 16.42
N ALA A 45 -13.22 -10.44 15.55
CA ALA A 45 -13.53 -9.46 14.54
C ALA A 45 -14.71 -10.04 13.75
N VAL A 46 -15.86 -9.39 13.84
CA VAL A 46 -16.98 -9.66 12.95
C VAL A 46 -16.41 -9.58 11.55
N PRO A 47 -16.47 -10.63 10.71
CA PRO A 47 -15.96 -10.55 9.36
C PRO A 47 -16.70 -9.38 8.71
N ALA A 48 -15.95 -8.34 8.36
CA ALA A 48 -16.51 -7.19 7.68
C ALA A 48 -17.26 -7.72 6.46
N ALA A 49 -18.54 -7.37 6.34
CA ALA A 49 -19.32 -7.77 5.17
C ALA A 49 -18.56 -7.35 3.92
N GLU A 50 -18.44 -8.27 2.97
CA GLU A 50 -17.72 -8.02 1.73
C GLU A 50 -18.30 -6.77 1.04
N PRO A 51 -17.45 -5.91 0.44
CA PRO A 51 -17.93 -4.77 -0.32
C PRO A 51 -18.93 -5.22 -1.41
N GLU A 52 -19.89 -4.34 -1.71
CA GLU A 52 -20.88 -4.60 -2.75
C GLU A 52 -20.17 -4.91 -4.08
N GLY A 53 -20.53 -6.03 -4.70
CA GLY A 53 -19.92 -6.52 -5.96
C GLY A 53 -18.79 -7.54 -5.79
N ILE A 54 -18.35 -7.85 -4.57
CA ILE A 54 -17.37 -8.93 -4.33
C ILE A 54 -18.10 -10.25 -4.08
N THR A 55 -18.13 -11.10 -5.11
CA THR A 55 -18.67 -12.46 -5.00
C THR A 55 -17.66 -13.40 -4.33
N PRO A 56 -18.09 -14.56 -3.78
CA PRO A 56 -17.16 -15.57 -3.27
C PRO A 56 -16.13 -16.03 -4.31
N ALA A 57 -16.52 -16.12 -5.58
CA ALA A 57 -15.60 -16.45 -6.67
C ALA A 57 -14.56 -15.34 -6.90
N THR A 58 -14.98 -14.06 -6.84
CA THR A 58 -14.08 -12.91 -6.92
C THR A 58 -13.06 -12.92 -5.78
N ARG A 59 -13.50 -13.17 -4.55
CA ARG A 59 -12.60 -13.30 -3.39
C ARG A 59 -11.58 -14.43 -3.58
N ALA A 60 -12.04 -15.61 -4.00
CA ALA A 60 -11.14 -16.74 -4.26
C ALA A 60 -10.10 -16.42 -5.36
N ALA A 61 -10.49 -15.67 -6.40
CA ALA A 61 -9.56 -15.23 -7.44
C ALA A 61 -8.51 -14.24 -6.92
N ILE A 62 -8.92 -13.27 -6.08
CA ILE A 62 -8.01 -12.33 -5.41
C ILE A 62 -7.00 -13.09 -4.55
N ASP A 63 -7.48 -13.99 -3.68
CA ASP A 63 -6.63 -14.76 -2.77
C ASP A 63 -5.64 -15.65 -3.54
N SER A 64 -6.09 -16.26 -4.64
CA SER A 64 -5.21 -17.05 -5.51
C SER A 64 -4.14 -16.20 -6.20
N GLY A 65 -4.51 -15.00 -6.67
CA GLY A 65 -3.57 -14.05 -7.28
C GLY A 65 -2.53 -13.54 -6.28
N LEU A 66 -2.95 -13.17 -5.07
CA LEU A 66 -2.04 -12.75 -4.00
C LEU A 66 -1.07 -13.87 -3.64
N ARG A 67 -1.56 -15.10 -3.47
CA ARG A 67 -0.72 -16.27 -3.21
C ARG A 67 0.32 -16.49 -4.32
N TYR A 68 -0.10 -16.41 -5.58
CA TYR A 68 0.82 -16.51 -6.72
C TYR A 68 1.93 -15.45 -6.63
N LEU A 69 1.59 -14.19 -6.31
CA LEU A 69 2.60 -13.14 -6.16
C LEU A 69 3.61 -13.47 -5.06
N ILE A 70 3.16 -13.96 -3.90
CA ILE A 70 4.06 -14.33 -2.80
C ILE A 70 4.99 -15.47 -3.20
N GLU A 71 4.46 -16.51 -3.85
CA GLU A 71 5.23 -17.68 -4.27
C GLU A 71 6.27 -17.37 -5.36
N ASN A 72 6.04 -16.31 -6.14
CA ASN A 72 6.91 -15.91 -7.26
C ASN A 72 7.82 -14.71 -6.93
N GLN A 73 7.82 -14.22 -5.69
CA GLN A 73 8.74 -13.16 -5.27
C GLN A 73 10.16 -13.73 -5.12
N ASN A 74 11.14 -13.09 -5.74
CA ASN A 74 12.54 -13.46 -5.59
C ASN A 74 13.08 -13.07 -4.20
N ARG A 75 14.18 -13.70 -3.78
CA ARG A 75 14.83 -13.42 -2.48
C ARG A 75 15.29 -11.97 -2.31
N ASP A 76 15.58 -11.27 -3.40
CA ASP A 76 15.97 -9.86 -3.39
C ASP A 76 14.77 -8.90 -3.36
N GLY A 77 13.54 -9.43 -3.32
CA GLY A 77 12.29 -8.68 -3.30
C GLY A 77 11.68 -8.43 -4.68
N SER A 78 12.36 -8.80 -5.77
CA SER A 78 11.93 -8.50 -7.13
C SER A 78 10.95 -9.54 -7.70
N TRP A 79 10.15 -9.11 -8.68
CA TRP A 79 9.47 -9.99 -9.62
C TRP A 79 10.11 -9.87 -10.99
N ARG A 80 10.43 -11.01 -11.61
CA ARG A 80 11.12 -11.09 -12.90
C ARG A 80 10.36 -12.02 -13.84
N SER A 81 10.31 -11.65 -15.12
CA SER A 81 9.78 -12.55 -16.15
C SER A 81 10.86 -13.54 -16.57
N ARG A 82 10.47 -14.80 -16.78
CA ARG A 82 11.35 -15.85 -17.34
C ARG A 82 11.19 -15.99 -18.87
N GLY A 83 10.39 -15.11 -19.49
CA GLY A 83 10.05 -15.17 -20.91
C GLY A 83 11.05 -14.45 -21.83
N SER A 84 10.88 -14.63 -23.14
CA SER A 84 11.73 -14.03 -24.19
C SER A 84 11.40 -12.58 -24.53
N THR A 85 10.31 -12.03 -23.98
CA THR A 85 9.75 -10.70 -24.36
C THR A 85 10.39 -9.53 -23.61
N GLY A 86 11.55 -9.74 -22.97
CA GLY A 86 12.26 -8.75 -22.17
C GLY A 86 11.99 -8.85 -20.66
N SER A 87 12.87 -8.25 -19.88
CA SER A 87 12.82 -8.23 -18.41
C SER A 87 12.48 -6.81 -17.95
N TYR A 88 11.43 -6.66 -17.13
CA TYR A 88 11.02 -5.36 -16.59
C TYR A 88 10.89 -5.42 -15.06
N PRO A 89 11.99 -5.71 -14.34
CA PRO A 89 11.91 -6.03 -12.93
C PRO A 89 11.41 -4.86 -12.08
N VAL A 90 11.69 -3.60 -12.44
CA VAL A 90 11.19 -2.44 -11.68
C VAL A 90 9.68 -2.31 -11.85
N ALA A 91 9.18 -2.36 -13.09
CA ALA A 91 7.75 -2.27 -13.38
C ALA A 91 6.97 -3.42 -12.72
N MET A 92 7.46 -4.66 -12.90
CA MET A 92 6.84 -5.86 -12.34
C MET A 92 6.79 -5.81 -10.81
N THR A 93 7.89 -5.41 -10.18
CA THR A 93 7.97 -5.32 -8.71
C THR A 93 7.07 -4.23 -8.15
N ALA A 94 7.01 -3.06 -8.80
CA ALA A 94 6.14 -1.98 -8.38
C ALA A 94 4.65 -2.34 -8.47
N LEU A 95 4.23 -3.00 -9.56
CA LEU A 95 2.85 -3.45 -9.73
C LEU A 95 2.47 -4.56 -8.75
N ALA A 96 3.36 -5.54 -8.53
CA ALA A 96 3.15 -6.58 -7.53
C ALA A 96 3.06 -5.97 -6.12
N GLY A 97 3.94 -5.02 -5.79
CA GLY A 97 3.90 -4.26 -4.54
C GLY A 97 2.57 -3.52 -4.35
N LEU A 98 2.07 -2.83 -5.37
CA LEU A 98 0.76 -2.15 -5.33
C LEU A 98 -0.40 -3.13 -5.11
N ALA A 99 -0.38 -4.30 -5.74
CA ALA A 99 -1.39 -5.33 -5.51
C ALA A 99 -1.38 -5.82 -4.04
N LEU A 100 -0.19 -6.02 -3.46
CA LEU A 100 -0.05 -6.38 -2.05
C LEU A 100 -0.50 -5.26 -1.11
N LEU A 101 -0.19 -3.99 -1.42
CA LEU A 101 -0.71 -2.85 -0.68
C LEU A 101 -2.24 -2.78 -0.74
N SER A 102 -2.81 -3.08 -1.90
CA SER A 102 -4.27 -3.05 -2.13
C SER A 102 -5.02 -4.12 -1.32
N SER A 103 -4.33 -5.16 -0.83
CA SER A 103 -4.88 -6.12 0.13
C SER A 103 -5.03 -5.57 1.56
N GLY A 104 -4.55 -4.34 1.81
CA GLY A 104 -4.50 -3.71 3.13
C GLY A 104 -3.21 -3.98 3.91
N SER A 105 -2.19 -4.59 3.28
CA SER A 105 -0.86 -4.71 3.87
C SER A 105 -0.06 -3.42 3.67
N THR A 106 0.83 -3.11 4.61
CA THR A 106 1.80 -2.00 4.50
C THR A 106 3.21 -2.55 4.70
N PRO A 107 4.30 -1.77 4.49
CA PRO A 107 5.65 -2.26 4.77
C PRO A 107 5.90 -2.68 6.22
N THR A 108 5.03 -2.30 7.16
CA THR A 108 5.20 -2.56 8.60
C THR A 108 4.08 -3.38 9.23
N GLN A 109 2.93 -3.50 8.56
CA GLN A 109 1.73 -4.14 9.11
C GLN A 109 0.99 -4.98 8.06
N GLY A 110 0.18 -5.94 8.54
CA GLY A 110 -0.62 -6.81 7.68
C GLY A 110 0.08 -8.11 7.28
N PRO A 111 -0.67 -9.03 6.63
CA PRO A 111 -0.20 -10.38 6.35
C PRO A 111 1.00 -10.43 5.38
N TYR A 112 1.12 -9.46 4.47
CA TYR A 112 2.18 -9.43 3.46
C TYR A 112 3.26 -8.37 3.73
N ALA A 113 3.38 -7.90 4.98
CA ALA A 113 4.29 -6.81 5.33
C ALA A 113 5.74 -7.03 4.90
N ARG A 114 6.27 -8.25 5.10
CA ARG A 114 7.65 -8.58 4.68
C ARG A 114 7.82 -8.55 3.16
N ASN A 115 6.82 -9.02 2.42
CA ASN A 115 6.85 -9.05 0.96
C ASN A 115 6.82 -7.63 0.38
N VAL A 116 5.94 -6.77 0.92
CA VAL A 116 5.88 -5.35 0.58
C VAL A 116 7.18 -4.63 0.94
N SER A 117 7.71 -4.84 2.15
CA SER A 117 8.97 -4.23 2.59
C SER A 117 10.16 -4.65 1.72
N SER A 118 10.21 -5.91 1.30
CA SER A 118 11.25 -6.41 0.39
C SER A 118 11.12 -5.80 -1.01
N ALA A 119 9.89 -5.67 -1.52
CA ALA A 119 9.62 -4.99 -2.79
C ALA A 119 10.04 -3.51 -2.74
N LEU A 120 9.69 -2.80 -1.65
CA LEU A 120 10.09 -1.42 -1.39
C LEU A 120 11.61 -1.28 -1.37
N THR A 121 12.29 -2.17 -0.66
CA THR A 121 13.76 -2.18 -0.58
C THR A 121 14.38 -2.42 -1.96
N TYR A 122 13.82 -3.31 -2.77
CA TYR A 122 14.28 -3.54 -4.14
C TYR A 122 14.16 -2.27 -4.99
N ILE A 123 12.98 -1.62 -4.99
CA ILE A 123 12.73 -0.41 -5.77
C ILE A 123 13.66 0.73 -5.36
N LEU A 124 13.88 0.94 -4.06
CA LEU A 124 14.81 1.95 -3.57
C LEU A 124 16.26 1.66 -3.99
N ARG A 125 16.66 0.39 -4.03
CA ARG A 125 17.98 -0.02 -4.55
C ARG A 125 18.13 0.17 -6.06
N SER A 126 17.02 0.18 -6.81
CA SER A 126 17.01 0.46 -8.24
C SER A 126 17.05 1.97 -8.57
N ALA A 127 16.97 2.84 -7.56
CA ALA A 127 17.11 4.27 -7.75
C ALA A 127 18.57 4.66 -8.04
N ARG A 128 18.76 5.40 -9.12
CA ARG A 128 20.06 5.89 -9.57
C ARG A 128 20.31 7.32 -9.07
N ARG A 129 21.56 7.78 -9.18
CA ARG A 129 21.97 9.14 -8.78
C ARG A 129 21.32 10.25 -9.60
N ASP A 130 20.92 9.94 -10.82
CA ASP A 130 20.21 10.85 -11.73
C ASP A 130 18.69 10.95 -11.41
N GLY A 131 18.20 10.22 -10.39
CA GLY A 131 16.80 10.18 -9.99
C GLY A 131 15.96 9.18 -10.78
N LEU A 132 16.53 8.53 -11.80
CA LEU A 132 15.83 7.48 -12.54
C LEU A 132 15.75 6.21 -11.68
N ILE A 133 14.58 5.60 -11.65
CA ILE A 133 14.35 4.30 -10.99
C ILE A 133 14.12 3.27 -12.09
N ALA A 134 15.16 2.53 -12.44
CA ALA A 134 15.14 1.57 -13.54
C ALA A 134 16.33 0.62 -13.43
N GLN A 135 16.20 -0.56 -14.05
CA GLN A 135 17.34 -1.43 -14.29
C GLN A 135 17.72 -1.40 -15.78
N LEU A 136 18.54 -0.41 -16.17
CA LEU A 136 18.85 -0.13 -17.58
C LEU A 136 19.54 -1.29 -18.31
N GLU A 137 20.21 -2.18 -17.58
CA GLU A 137 20.84 -3.39 -18.14
C GLU A 137 19.81 -4.44 -18.59
N GLU A 138 18.63 -4.41 -17.98
CA GLU A 138 17.55 -5.37 -18.22
C GLU A 138 16.38 -4.78 -19.02
N GLU A 139 16.17 -3.46 -18.88
CA GLU A 139 14.97 -2.75 -19.33
C GLU A 139 15.22 -1.94 -20.60
N SER A 140 14.73 -2.42 -21.74
CA SER A 140 14.74 -1.66 -23.01
C SER A 140 13.89 -0.38 -22.97
N HIS A 141 12.88 -0.33 -22.08
CA HIS A 141 11.98 0.81 -21.89
C HIS A 141 11.83 1.15 -20.40
N CYS A 142 12.69 2.02 -19.90
CA CYS A 142 12.82 2.31 -18.47
C CYS A 142 11.77 3.28 -17.90
N MET A 143 11.20 4.17 -18.72
CA MET A 143 10.31 5.23 -18.23
C MET A 143 8.98 4.70 -17.67
N HIS A 144 8.46 3.60 -18.21
CA HIS A 144 7.26 2.96 -17.67
C HIS A 144 7.52 2.36 -16.29
N GLY A 145 8.64 1.65 -16.13
CA GLY A 145 9.07 1.11 -14.84
C GLY A 145 9.27 2.20 -13.79
N HIS A 146 9.93 3.29 -14.17
CA HIS A 146 10.10 4.46 -13.29
C HIS A 146 8.76 5.04 -12.82
N GLY A 147 7.79 5.24 -13.73
CA GLY A 147 6.47 5.76 -13.38
C GLY A 147 5.72 4.87 -12.38
N PHE A 148 5.73 3.55 -12.59
CA PHE A 148 5.11 2.61 -11.65
C PHE A 148 5.84 2.56 -10.31
N ALA A 149 7.17 2.64 -10.31
CA ALA A 149 7.95 2.71 -9.09
C ALA A 149 7.57 3.94 -8.25
N MET A 150 7.44 5.12 -8.89
CA MET A 150 7.02 6.33 -8.20
C MET A 150 5.62 6.20 -7.59
N LEU A 151 4.67 5.59 -8.33
CA LEU A 151 3.32 5.33 -7.81
C LEU A 151 3.35 4.41 -6.59
N PHE A 152 4.12 3.32 -6.66
CA PHE A 152 4.26 2.39 -5.55
C PHE A 152 4.88 3.06 -4.31
N LEU A 153 5.94 3.84 -4.49
CA LEU A 153 6.59 4.58 -3.40
C LEU A 153 5.65 5.58 -2.73
N ALA A 154 4.79 6.25 -3.51
CA ALA A 154 3.84 7.22 -2.98
C ALA A 154 2.74 6.59 -2.10
N GLN A 155 2.43 5.31 -2.33
CA GLN A 155 1.39 4.58 -1.61
C GLN A 155 1.90 3.80 -0.38
N SER A 156 3.22 3.55 -0.33
CA SER A 156 3.88 2.67 0.65
C SER A 156 4.04 3.25 2.04
#